data_AF-N6Z9Z5-F1
#
_entry.id   AF-N6Z9Z5-F1
#
_cell.length_a   1.000
_cell.length_b   1.000
_cell.length_c   1.000
_cell.angle_alpha   90.00
_cell.angle_beta   90.00
_cell.angle_gamma   90.00
#
_symmetry.space_group_name_H-M   'P 1'
#
loop_
_entity.id
_entity.type
_entity.pdbx_description
1 polymer ?
#
loop_
_entity_poly.entity_id
_entity_poly.type
_entity_poly.pdbx_seq_one_letter_code
_entity_poly.pdbx_strand_id
1 'polypeptide(L)'
;MDTQAIRAQMPTLVRGHVPSNVRSFKFNIFDGQPKVSTLGFHVDPKPFEGKVIATTDEAIVVKTGRAEFAVLDKALVTDVPDEGAKVQVEPYARRRFDGLRADTPEESTEFTADGQPYTVKRLILGSAPAKLPIPEPQCPELQELIHQLEQLPAPDGFRRITHLLVDAGARDFTVVDPSPSNIIATPPAIGFTVASAKFQGRVTVLYERGLDTYAVELHREGELVERVDEVFFDTLGQMLERLIDDGSWRLIRVQRLSGRKPVQH
;
A
#
# COMPACT_ATOMS: atom_id res chain seq x y z
N MET A 1 1.55 -1.45 19.98
CA MET A 1 1.75 -0.27 20.85
C MET A 1 0.43 0.23 21.42
N ASP A 2 0.38 0.55 22.72
CA ASP A 2 -0.76 1.25 23.33
C ASP A 2 -0.69 2.77 23.03
N THR A 3 -1.53 3.22 22.11
CA THR A 3 -1.55 4.62 21.68
C THR A 3 -2.00 5.59 22.78
N GLN A 4 -2.83 5.17 23.74
CA GLN A 4 -3.27 6.02 24.83
C GLN A 4 -2.17 6.22 25.86
N ALA A 5 -1.48 5.13 26.23
CA ALA A 5 -0.33 5.19 27.12
C ALA A 5 0.78 6.08 26.55
N ILE A 6 1.11 5.92 25.27
CA ILE A 6 2.11 6.77 24.61
C ILE A 6 1.68 8.24 24.60
N ARG A 7 0.41 8.54 24.27
CA ARG A 7 -0.11 9.93 24.31
C ARG A 7 0.06 10.57 25.70
N ALA A 8 -0.15 9.81 26.77
CA ALA A 8 0.04 10.29 28.14
C ALA A 8 1.53 10.52 28.49
N GLN A 9 2.44 9.72 27.94
CA GLN A 9 3.89 9.82 28.18
C GLN A 9 4.56 10.93 27.34
N MET A 10 3.98 11.30 26.19
CA MET A 10 4.57 12.26 25.25
C MET A 10 5.07 13.57 25.89
N PRO A 11 4.32 14.26 26.77
CA PRO A 11 4.81 15.49 27.40
C PRO A 11 6.12 15.32 28.15
N THR A 12 6.31 14.17 28.80
CA THR A 12 7.55 13.83 29.52
C THR A 12 8.69 13.55 28.55
N LEU A 13 8.43 12.76 27.51
CA LEU A 13 9.42 12.36 26.50
C LEU A 13 9.97 13.57 25.70
N VAL A 14 9.13 14.58 25.42
CA VAL A 14 9.53 15.72 24.58
C VAL A 14 9.96 16.96 25.35
N ARG A 15 9.82 16.99 26.69
CA ARG A 15 10.02 18.19 27.51
C ARG A 15 11.36 18.88 27.27
N GLY A 16 12.45 18.13 27.17
CA GLY A 16 13.80 18.66 26.90
C GLY A 16 14.04 19.08 25.44
N HIS A 17 13.10 18.76 24.55
CA HIS A 17 13.21 18.98 23.11
C HIS A 17 12.26 20.06 22.58
N VAL A 18 11.38 20.61 23.41
CA VAL A 18 10.48 21.72 23.06
C VAL A 18 11.07 23.05 23.57
N PRO A 19 11.21 24.09 22.73
CA PRO A 19 11.67 25.40 23.17
C PRO A 19 10.75 26.02 24.22
N SER A 20 11.32 26.74 25.20
CA SER A 20 10.59 27.31 26.34
C SER A 20 9.48 28.31 25.98
N ASN A 21 9.55 28.93 24.80
CA ASN A 21 8.55 29.87 24.29
C ASN A 21 7.39 29.20 23.51
N VAL A 22 7.41 27.88 23.36
CA VAL A 22 6.35 27.13 22.67
C VAL A 22 5.31 26.65 23.68
N ARG A 23 4.04 26.99 23.43
CA ARG A 23 2.91 26.67 24.33
C ARG A 23 2.29 25.29 24.09
N SER A 24 2.51 24.69 22.92
CA SER A 24 1.98 23.38 22.55
C SER A 24 2.88 22.69 21.55
N PHE A 25 2.86 21.36 21.54
CA PHE A 25 3.56 20.55 20.56
C PHE A 25 2.57 19.69 19.78
N LYS A 26 2.99 19.24 18.60
CA LYS A 26 2.21 18.37 17.72
C LYS A 26 2.94 17.04 17.58
N PHE A 27 2.20 15.95 17.47
CA PHE A 27 2.81 14.68 17.12
C PHE A 27 1.88 13.80 16.31
N ASN A 28 2.51 12.89 15.58
CA ASN A 28 1.87 11.98 14.66
C ASN A 28 2.28 10.55 15.01
N ILE A 29 1.31 9.68 15.23
CA ILE A 29 1.54 8.26 15.50
C ILE A 29 1.55 7.49 14.17
N PHE A 30 2.47 6.54 14.04
CA PHE A 30 2.62 5.62 12.92
C PHE A 30 2.66 4.20 13.51
N ASP A 31 1.50 3.56 13.55
CA ASP A 31 1.21 2.27 14.18
C ASP A 31 0.71 1.22 13.17
N GLY A 32 1.01 1.46 11.89
CA GLY A 32 0.53 0.63 10.78
C GLY A 32 -0.93 0.88 10.39
N GLN A 33 -1.66 1.73 11.13
CA GLN A 33 -3.01 2.11 10.75
C GLN A 33 -3.00 3.34 9.82
N PRO A 34 -3.88 3.35 8.81
CA PRO A 34 -3.98 4.46 7.89
C PRO A 34 -4.60 5.68 8.56
N LYS A 35 -4.08 6.86 8.23
CA LYS A 35 -4.56 8.12 8.82
C LYS A 35 -5.80 8.59 8.10
N VAL A 36 -6.83 8.92 8.85
CA VAL A 36 -8.07 9.49 8.30
C VAL A 36 -7.99 11.01 8.34
N SER A 37 -8.27 11.65 7.21
CA SER A 37 -8.40 13.10 7.09
C SER A 37 -9.68 13.60 7.76
N THR A 38 -9.79 14.93 7.91
CA THR A 38 -11.01 15.57 8.43
C THR A 38 -12.26 15.30 7.60
N LEU A 39 -12.10 14.90 6.33
CA LEU A 39 -13.18 14.55 5.42
C LEU A 39 -13.48 13.04 5.38
N GLY A 40 -12.86 12.24 6.26
CA GLY A 40 -13.07 10.80 6.32
C GLY A 40 -12.24 9.98 5.32
N PHE A 41 -11.41 10.61 4.49
CA PHE A 41 -10.55 9.90 3.54
C PHE A 41 -9.27 9.42 4.20
N HIS A 42 -8.84 8.20 3.89
CA HIS A 42 -7.51 7.75 4.25
C HIS A 42 -6.44 8.50 3.45
N VAL A 43 -5.37 8.91 4.14
CA VAL A 43 -4.26 9.68 3.59
C VAL A 43 -2.97 8.90 3.79
N ASP A 44 -2.27 8.68 2.69
CA ASP A 44 -0.96 8.05 2.69
C ASP A 44 0.06 9.01 3.33
N PRO A 45 0.76 8.60 4.40
CA PRO A 45 1.77 9.44 5.04
C PRO A 45 2.92 9.78 4.08
N LYS A 46 3.49 10.98 4.27
CA LYS A 46 4.69 11.41 3.53
C LYS A 46 5.96 10.95 4.28
N PRO A 47 7.01 10.55 3.55
CA PRO A 47 8.34 10.38 4.13
C PRO A 47 8.82 11.64 4.84
N PHE A 48 9.66 11.47 5.85
CA PHE A 48 10.23 12.59 6.61
C PHE A 48 11.60 12.22 7.17
N GLU A 49 12.37 13.25 7.49
CA GLU A 49 13.62 13.13 8.23
C GLU A 49 13.45 13.66 9.66
N GLY A 50 14.27 13.16 10.57
CA GLY A 50 14.31 13.68 11.92
C GLY A 50 15.42 13.10 12.77
N LYS A 51 15.45 13.51 14.03
CA LYS A 51 16.39 13.00 15.04
C LYS A 51 15.63 12.17 16.06
N VAL A 52 16.12 10.96 16.36
CA VAL A 52 15.57 10.14 17.44
C VAL A 52 15.86 10.85 18.77
N ILE A 53 14.82 11.05 19.58
CA ILE A 53 14.94 11.76 20.87
C ILE A 53 14.58 10.89 22.08
N ALA A 54 13.83 9.81 21.87
CA ALA A 54 13.50 8.86 22.91
C ALA A 54 13.13 7.52 22.28
N THR A 55 13.53 6.44 22.92
CA THR A 55 13.10 5.08 22.59
C THR A 55 12.53 4.42 23.83
N THR A 56 11.30 3.92 23.75
CA THR A 56 10.65 3.13 24.81
C THR A 56 10.60 1.66 24.43
N ASP A 57 9.93 0.84 25.25
CA ASP A 57 9.71 -0.57 24.95
C ASP A 57 8.83 -0.76 23.70
N GLU A 58 7.87 0.15 23.47
CA GLU A 58 6.89 0.03 22.38
C GLU A 58 7.06 1.05 21.24
N ALA A 59 7.78 2.16 21.47
CA ALA A 59 7.78 3.27 20.53
C ALA A 59 9.14 3.93 20.34
N ILE A 60 9.34 4.51 19.15
CA ILE A 60 10.47 5.39 18.84
C ILE A 60 9.93 6.78 18.57
N VAL A 61 10.45 7.79 19.29
CA VAL A 61 10.05 9.19 19.13
C VAL A 61 11.10 9.93 18.30
N VAL A 62 10.69 10.44 17.16
CA VAL A 62 11.52 11.20 16.22
C VAL A 62 11.08 12.66 16.23
N LYS A 63 12.02 13.57 16.48
CA LYS A 63 11.80 15.00 16.31
C LYS A 63 11.94 15.38 14.84
N THR A 64 10.86 15.87 14.24
CA THR A 64 10.78 16.24 12.82
C THR A 64 10.82 17.76 12.61
N GLY A 65 10.43 18.53 13.62
CA GLY A 65 10.41 19.99 13.56
C GLY A 65 10.69 20.64 14.91
N ARG A 66 10.44 21.95 15.02
CA ARG A 66 10.74 22.72 16.24
C ARG A 66 10.00 22.19 17.48
N ALA A 67 8.72 21.89 17.32
CA ALA A 67 7.84 21.28 18.33
C ALA A 67 6.91 20.26 17.67
N GLU A 68 7.46 19.52 16.71
CA GLU A 68 6.77 18.51 15.93
C GLU A 68 7.52 17.18 16.04
N PHE A 69 6.76 16.13 16.29
CA PHE A 69 7.29 14.81 16.57
C PHE A 69 6.54 13.73 15.78
N ALA A 70 7.22 12.63 15.50
CA ALA A 70 6.66 11.40 14.99
C ALA A 70 6.90 10.29 16.02
N VAL A 71 5.88 9.46 16.23
CA VAL A 71 5.94 8.29 17.10
C VAL A 71 5.78 7.08 16.21
N LEU A 72 6.79 6.21 16.19
CA LEU A 72 6.79 4.98 15.40
C LEU A 72 6.54 3.80 16.33
N ASP A 73 5.63 2.89 15.96
CA ASP A 73 5.53 1.60 16.64
C ASP A 73 6.81 0.80 16.38
N LYS A 74 7.52 0.46 17.45
CA LYS A 74 8.80 -0.23 17.39
C LYS A 74 8.69 -1.64 16.78
N ALA A 75 7.53 -2.27 16.87
CA ALA A 75 7.28 -3.58 16.24
C ALA A 75 7.17 -3.50 14.72
N LEU A 76 6.96 -2.30 14.16
CA LEU A 76 6.74 -2.11 12.73
C LEU A 76 7.92 -1.44 12.03
N VAL A 77 9.00 -1.06 12.72
CA VAL A 77 10.17 -0.47 12.06
C VAL A 77 11.13 -1.52 11.52
N THR A 78 11.77 -1.24 10.38
CA THR A 78 12.78 -2.14 9.79
C THR A 78 14.13 -2.12 10.52
N ASP A 79 14.40 -1.05 11.27
CA ASP A 79 15.62 -0.87 12.07
C ASP A 79 15.29 -0.02 13.30
N VAL A 80 15.88 -0.35 14.44
CA VAL A 80 15.72 0.41 15.70
C VAL A 80 16.95 1.31 15.87
N PRO A 81 16.86 2.60 15.51
CA PRO A 81 17.98 3.53 15.64
C PRO A 81 18.27 3.90 17.10
N ASP A 82 19.53 4.20 17.40
CA ASP A 82 19.93 4.71 18.71
C ASP A 82 19.36 6.12 18.96
N GLU A 83 19.16 6.45 20.24
CA GLU A 83 18.83 7.81 20.61
C GLU A 83 19.90 8.80 20.15
N GLY A 84 19.45 9.90 19.55
CA GLY A 84 20.32 10.91 18.96
C GLY A 84 20.68 10.67 17.49
N ALA A 85 20.38 9.49 16.92
CA ALA A 85 20.60 9.24 15.50
C ALA A 85 19.72 10.13 14.61
N LYS A 86 20.26 10.54 13.46
CA LYS A 86 19.47 11.12 12.38
C LYS A 86 18.91 9.99 11.52
N VAL A 87 17.64 10.09 11.17
CA VAL A 87 16.95 9.04 10.42
C VAL A 87 16.09 9.62 9.30
N GLN A 88 16.03 8.90 8.19
CA GLN A 88 14.98 9.00 7.19
C GLN A 88 13.94 7.93 7.48
N VAL A 89 12.68 8.32 7.53
CA VAL A 89 11.54 7.45 7.84
C VAL A 89 10.59 7.46 6.65
N GLU A 90 10.27 6.28 6.16
CA GLU A 90 9.31 6.06 5.07
C GLU A 90 8.21 5.11 5.58
N PRO A 91 7.10 5.66 6.09
CA PRO A 91 5.93 4.86 6.41
C PRO A 91 5.27 4.33 5.14
N TYR A 92 4.41 3.32 5.29
CA TYR A 92 3.66 2.76 4.18
C TYR A 92 2.86 3.83 3.42
N ALA A 93 2.84 3.72 2.10
CA ALA A 93 1.98 4.47 1.23
C ALA A 93 1.55 3.57 0.08
N ARG A 94 0.28 3.63 -0.28
CA ARG A 94 -0.28 2.91 -1.41
C ARG A 94 0.43 3.32 -2.70
N ARG A 95 0.69 2.33 -3.55
CA ARG A 95 1.39 2.50 -4.83
C ARG A 95 0.58 1.93 -5.98
N ARG A 96 0.87 2.42 -7.18
CA ARG A 96 0.37 1.86 -8.44
C ARG A 96 1.40 0.90 -9.02
N PHE A 97 1.01 0.18 -10.07
CA PHE A 97 1.90 -0.74 -10.78
C PHE A 97 3.07 -0.03 -11.49
N ASP A 98 2.99 1.28 -11.72
CA ASP A 98 4.11 2.09 -12.23
C ASP A 98 5.14 2.48 -11.14
N GLY A 99 4.93 2.05 -9.89
CA GLY A 99 5.79 2.34 -8.74
C GLY A 99 5.55 3.71 -8.09
N LEU A 100 4.76 4.58 -8.71
CA LEU A 100 4.38 5.88 -8.16
C LEU A 100 3.35 5.69 -7.04
N ARG A 101 3.25 6.70 -6.16
CA ARG A 101 2.26 6.69 -5.08
C ARG A 101 0.87 6.86 -5.65
N ALA A 102 -0.14 6.27 -5.01
CA ALA A 102 -1.54 6.38 -5.42
C ALA A 102 -2.07 7.83 -5.38
N ASP A 103 -1.47 8.70 -4.54
CA ASP A 103 -1.78 10.12 -4.45
C ASP A 103 -1.04 10.99 -5.49
N THR A 104 -0.29 10.38 -6.42
CA THR A 104 0.39 11.10 -7.51
C THR A 104 -0.63 11.54 -8.56
N PRO A 105 -0.72 12.84 -8.91
CA PRO A 105 -1.65 13.33 -9.93
C PRO A 105 -1.47 12.64 -11.27
N GLU A 106 -2.58 12.42 -11.97
CA GLU A 106 -2.58 12.01 -13.38
C GLU A 106 -2.52 13.26 -14.26
N GLU A 107 -1.63 13.26 -15.26
CA GLU A 107 -1.55 14.32 -16.26
C GLU A 107 -2.01 13.77 -17.61
N SER A 108 -3.02 14.39 -18.21
CA SER A 108 -3.48 14.08 -19.56
C SER A 108 -3.43 15.33 -20.43
N THR A 109 -2.98 15.17 -21.67
CA THR A 109 -3.11 16.21 -22.69
C THR A 109 -4.46 16.04 -23.37
N GLU A 110 -5.34 17.00 -23.16
CA GLU A 110 -6.62 17.08 -23.84
C GLU A 110 -6.56 18.16 -24.92
N PHE A 111 -7.48 18.11 -25.89
CA PHE A 111 -7.52 19.06 -27.00
C PHE A 111 -8.83 19.85 -26.95
N THR A 112 -8.74 21.15 -27.16
CA THR A 112 -9.94 21.98 -27.34
C THR A 112 -10.65 21.61 -28.65
N ALA A 113 -11.89 22.10 -28.84
CA ALA A 113 -12.62 21.94 -30.11
C ALA A 113 -11.83 22.48 -31.33
N ASP A 114 -10.93 23.45 -31.09
CA ASP A 114 -10.05 24.04 -32.10
C ASP A 114 -8.71 23.28 -32.27
N GLY A 115 -8.55 22.13 -31.60
CA GLY A 115 -7.35 21.28 -31.69
C GLY A 115 -6.14 21.79 -30.89
N GLN A 116 -6.32 22.76 -30.00
CA GLN A 116 -5.22 23.28 -29.18
C GLN A 116 -5.02 22.40 -27.94
N PRO A 117 -3.79 21.91 -27.69
CA PRO A 117 -3.53 21.03 -26.55
C PRO A 117 -3.55 21.82 -25.23
N TYR A 118 -4.12 21.22 -24.19
CA TYR A 118 -4.06 21.70 -22.82
C TYR A 118 -3.84 20.53 -21.85
N THR A 119 -3.09 20.79 -20.78
CA THR A 119 -2.78 19.76 -19.77
C THR A 119 -3.82 19.78 -18.66
N VAL A 120 -4.48 18.65 -18.44
CA VAL A 120 -5.36 18.41 -17.29
C VAL A 120 -4.57 17.66 -16.24
N LYS A 121 -4.50 18.21 -15.02
CA LYS A 121 -3.97 17.51 -13.85
C LYS A 121 -5.12 17.05 -12.97
N ARG A 122 -5.32 15.75 -12.83
CA ARG A 122 -6.37 15.16 -12.00
C ARG A 122 -5.78 14.61 -10.71
N LEU A 123 -6.26 15.12 -9.58
CA LEU A 123 -5.94 14.59 -8.25
C LEU A 123 -7.17 13.83 -7.74
N ILE A 124 -7.08 12.51 -7.65
CA ILE A 124 -8.14 11.67 -7.09
C ILE A 124 -7.89 11.53 -5.58
N LEU A 125 -8.79 12.08 -4.77
CA LEU A 125 -8.66 12.03 -3.32
C LEU A 125 -9.16 10.69 -2.76
N GLY A 126 -8.45 10.17 -1.76
CA GLY A 126 -8.89 9.05 -0.92
C GLY A 126 -8.58 7.65 -1.48
N SER A 127 -8.95 7.36 -2.72
CA SER A 127 -8.84 5.98 -3.24
C SER A 127 -8.73 5.91 -4.77
N ALA A 128 -7.67 6.51 -5.32
CA ALA A 128 -7.29 6.26 -6.70
C ALA A 128 -6.95 4.76 -6.83
N PRO A 129 -7.72 3.97 -7.60
CA PRO A 129 -7.39 2.57 -7.81
C PRO A 129 -6.07 2.48 -8.58
N ALA A 130 -5.22 1.50 -8.23
CA ALA A 130 -4.10 1.15 -9.08
C ALA A 130 -4.64 0.36 -10.28
N LYS A 131 -4.77 1.02 -11.44
CA LYS A 131 -5.25 0.35 -12.66
C LYS A 131 -4.35 -0.82 -13.03
N LEU A 132 -4.96 -1.95 -13.37
CA LEU A 132 -4.22 -3.11 -13.83
C LEU A 132 -3.50 -2.79 -15.15
N PRO A 133 -2.22 -3.17 -15.32
CA PRO A 133 -1.44 -2.87 -16.52
C PRO A 133 -1.76 -3.85 -17.64
N ILE A 134 -3.03 -3.89 -18.06
CA ILE A 134 -3.58 -4.80 -19.06
C ILE A 134 -4.41 -4.03 -20.09
N PRO A 135 -4.53 -4.52 -21.34
CA PRO A 135 -5.43 -3.93 -22.31
C PRO A 135 -6.89 -4.06 -21.86
N GLU A 136 -7.75 -3.17 -22.35
CA GLU A 136 -9.18 -3.25 -22.13
C GLU A 136 -9.75 -4.51 -22.82
N PRO A 137 -10.36 -5.44 -22.07
CA PRO A 137 -10.84 -6.69 -22.64
C PRO A 137 -12.18 -6.54 -23.34
N GLN A 138 -12.49 -7.49 -24.21
CA GLN A 138 -13.76 -7.57 -24.94
C GLN A 138 -14.82 -8.37 -24.19
N CYS A 139 -14.41 -9.38 -23.42
CA CYS A 139 -15.30 -10.23 -22.63
C CYS A 139 -15.91 -9.46 -21.45
N PRO A 140 -17.25 -9.35 -21.35
CA PRO A 140 -17.91 -8.64 -20.25
C PRO A 140 -17.55 -9.21 -18.86
N GLU A 141 -17.42 -10.52 -18.74
CA GLU A 141 -17.10 -11.20 -17.49
C GLU A 141 -15.65 -10.91 -17.06
N LEU A 142 -14.73 -10.75 -18.01
CA LEU A 142 -13.36 -10.31 -17.71
C LEU A 142 -13.32 -8.82 -17.35
N GLN A 143 -14.12 -7.97 -18.02
CA GLN A 143 -14.26 -6.56 -17.65
C GLN A 143 -14.75 -6.43 -16.21
N GLU A 144 -15.74 -7.23 -15.81
CA GLU A 144 -16.28 -7.22 -14.45
C GLU A 144 -15.25 -7.72 -13.42
N LEU A 145 -14.51 -8.80 -13.71
CA LEU A 145 -13.42 -9.25 -12.83
C LEU A 145 -12.36 -8.15 -12.62
N ILE A 146 -11.95 -7.48 -13.69
CA ILE A 146 -11.00 -6.35 -13.61
C ILE A 146 -11.59 -5.21 -12.78
N HIS A 147 -12.85 -4.86 -13.04
CA HIS A 147 -13.55 -3.82 -12.31
C HIS A 147 -13.56 -4.13 -10.80
N GLN A 148 -13.86 -5.37 -10.43
CA GLN A 148 -13.87 -5.82 -9.04
C GLN A 148 -12.48 -5.77 -8.40
N LEU A 149 -11.43 -6.23 -9.09
CA LEU A 149 -10.05 -6.11 -8.60
C LEU A 149 -9.67 -4.63 -8.37
N GLU A 150 -10.05 -3.75 -9.30
CA GLU A 150 -9.72 -2.33 -9.21
C GLU A 150 -10.57 -1.58 -8.17
N GLN A 151 -11.83 -1.97 -7.96
CA GLN A 151 -12.76 -1.21 -7.14
C GLN A 151 -12.98 -1.78 -5.74
N LEU A 152 -12.96 -3.09 -5.55
CA LEU A 152 -13.28 -3.66 -4.25
C LEU A 152 -12.18 -3.38 -3.21
N PRO A 153 -12.55 -3.17 -1.94
CA PRO A 153 -11.60 -2.96 -0.87
C PRO A 153 -10.81 -4.25 -0.57
N ALA A 154 -9.57 -4.09 -0.13
CA ALA A 154 -8.88 -5.15 0.60
C ALA A 154 -9.50 -5.28 2.01
N PRO A 155 -9.29 -6.41 2.70
CA PRO A 155 -9.90 -6.66 4.02
C PRO A 155 -9.54 -5.63 5.10
N ASP A 156 -8.39 -4.96 4.97
CA ASP A 156 -7.96 -3.90 5.88
C ASP A 156 -8.78 -2.59 5.78
N GLY A 157 -9.65 -2.43 4.78
CA GLY A 157 -10.52 -1.27 4.61
C GLY A 157 -9.83 0.01 4.14
N PHE A 158 -8.52 -0.04 3.86
CA PHE A 158 -7.72 1.10 3.41
C PHE A 158 -7.19 0.93 1.99
N ARG A 159 -6.70 -0.26 1.70
CA ARG A 159 -6.24 -0.65 0.37
C ARG A 159 -7.43 -1.11 -0.47
N ARG A 160 -7.23 -1.09 -1.78
CA ARG A 160 -8.07 -1.85 -2.72
C ARG A 160 -7.34 -3.15 -3.06
N ILE A 161 -8.02 -4.11 -3.67
CA ILE A 161 -7.38 -5.37 -4.06
C ILE A 161 -6.15 -5.11 -4.93
N THR A 162 -6.18 -4.18 -5.89
CA THR A 162 -5.00 -3.86 -6.69
C THR A 162 -3.81 -3.31 -5.90
N HIS A 163 -4.03 -2.58 -4.80
CA HIS A 163 -2.94 -2.16 -3.92
C HIS A 163 -2.30 -3.35 -3.20
N LEU A 164 -3.13 -4.30 -2.75
CA LEU A 164 -2.66 -5.57 -2.19
C LEU A 164 -1.82 -6.35 -3.21
N LEU A 165 -2.26 -6.39 -4.48
CA LEU A 165 -1.47 -7.01 -5.55
C LEU A 165 -0.12 -6.32 -5.73
N VAL A 166 -0.08 -4.98 -5.75
CA VAL A 166 1.17 -4.22 -5.82
C VAL A 166 2.09 -4.55 -4.65
N ASP A 167 1.56 -4.60 -3.43
CA ASP A 167 2.32 -4.93 -2.22
C ASP A 167 2.85 -6.37 -2.23
N ALA A 168 2.10 -7.32 -2.80
CA ALA A 168 2.54 -8.69 -3.04
C ALA A 168 3.56 -8.83 -4.20
N GLY A 169 3.92 -7.72 -4.86
CA GLY A 169 4.87 -7.70 -5.97
C GLY A 169 4.29 -8.26 -7.27
N ALA A 170 2.98 -8.09 -7.50
CA ALA A 170 2.31 -8.57 -8.71
C ALA A 170 2.88 -7.92 -9.99
N ARG A 171 3.24 -8.75 -10.97
CA ARG A 171 3.82 -8.36 -12.26
C ARG A 171 3.52 -9.41 -13.33
N ASP A 172 4.00 -9.18 -14.55
CA ASP A 172 3.89 -10.14 -15.66
C ASP A 172 2.44 -10.57 -15.93
N PHE A 173 1.55 -9.58 -16.04
CA PHE A 173 0.13 -9.79 -16.23
C PHE A 173 -0.19 -10.45 -17.58
N THR A 174 -1.13 -11.37 -17.55
CA THR A 174 -1.66 -12.09 -18.70
C THR A 174 -3.17 -12.16 -18.59
N VAL A 175 -3.86 -12.11 -19.71
CA VAL A 175 -5.32 -12.20 -19.76
C VAL A 175 -5.75 -13.30 -20.71
N VAL A 176 -6.82 -13.99 -20.35
CA VAL A 176 -7.57 -14.88 -21.23
C VAL A 176 -8.90 -14.17 -21.50
N ASP A 177 -9.01 -13.56 -22.69
CA ASP A 177 -10.14 -12.74 -23.11
C ASP A 177 -10.94 -13.48 -24.21
N PRO A 178 -11.82 -14.42 -23.85
CA PRO A 178 -12.56 -15.22 -24.82
C PRO A 178 -13.68 -14.41 -25.46
N SER A 179 -14.08 -14.80 -26.69
CA SER A 179 -15.37 -14.34 -27.22
C SER A 179 -16.52 -14.85 -26.35
N PRO A 180 -17.67 -14.15 -26.28
CA PRO A 180 -18.81 -14.60 -25.47
C PRO A 180 -19.30 -16.02 -25.81
N SER A 181 -19.12 -16.46 -27.05
CA SER A 181 -19.47 -17.81 -27.51
C SER A 181 -18.56 -18.92 -26.96
N ASN A 182 -17.34 -18.59 -26.52
CA ASN A 182 -16.29 -19.55 -26.14
C ASN A 182 -16.03 -19.58 -24.63
N ILE A 183 -16.74 -18.78 -23.85
CA ILE A 183 -16.51 -18.60 -22.41
C ILE A 183 -16.58 -19.91 -21.60
N ILE A 184 -17.33 -20.91 -22.07
CA ILE A 184 -17.44 -22.23 -21.40
C ILE A 184 -16.18 -23.06 -21.65
N ALA A 185 -15.67 -23.05 -22.89
CA ALA A 185 -14.50 -23.84 -23.28
C ALA A 185 -13.20 -23.20 -22.78
N THR A 186 -13.17 -21.87 -22.75
CA THR A 186 -12.03 -21.07 -22.33
C THR A 186 -12.52 -20.02 -21.33
N PRO A 187 -12.47 -20.33 -20.02
CA PRO A 187 -12.86 -19.41 -18.98
C PRO A 187 -12.06 -18.09 -19.04
N PRO A 188 -12.71 -16.93 -18.87
CA PRO A 188 -12.01 -15.66 -18.73
C PRO A 188 -11.13 -15.67 -17.50
N ALA A 189 -9.90 -15.17 -17.62
CA ALA A 189 -8.94 -15.21 -16.53
C ALA A 189 -7.94 -14.06 -16.58
N ILE A 190 -7.43 -13.70 -15.40
CA ILE A 190 -6.26 -12.85 -15.23
C ILE A 190 -5.19 -13.62 -14.46
N GLY A 191 -3.98 -13.67 -15.01
CA GLY A 191 -2.82 -14.27 -14.37
C GLY A 191 -1.73 -13.24 -14.14
N PHE A 192 -1.00 -13.37 -13.03
CA PHE A 192 0.12 -12.51 -12.66
C PHE A 192 1.10 -13.25 -11.75
N THR A 193 2.36 -12.86 -11.76
CA THR A 193 3.39 -13.41 -10.87
C THR A 193 3.49 -12.55 -9.62
N VAL A 194 3.54 -13.16 -8.44
CA VAL A 194 3.78 -12.49 -7.14
C VAL A 194 5.10 -12.93 -6.53
N ALA A 195 5.63 -12.10 -5.62
CA ALA A 195 6.89 -12.33 -4.94
C ALA A 195 6.83 -11.86 -3.48
N SER A 196 5.87 -12.38 -2.71
CA SER A 196 5.77 -12.12 -1.27
C SER A 196 6.44 -13.22 -0.45
N ALA A 197 6.62 -12.99 0.84
CA ALA A 197 7.10 -14.03 1.76
C ALA A 197 6.08 -15.17 1.90
N LYS A 198 4.79 -14.90 1.69
CA LYS A 198 3.71 -15.89 1.78
C LYS A 198 3.66 -16.80 0.56
N PHE A 199 3.78 -16.24 -0.64
CA PHE A 199 3.79 -17.01 -1.88
C PHE A 199 4.67 -16.35 -2.95
N GLN A 200 5.43 -17.18 -3.66
CA GLN A 200 6.20 -16.81 -4.83
C GLN A 200 5.82 -17.76 -5.97
N GLY A 201 5.36 -17.19 -7.07
CA GLY A 201 4.83 -17.95 -8.20
C GLY A 201 3.74 -17.20 -8.93
N ARG A 202 3.06 -17.91 -9.83
CA ARG A 202 1.97 -17.38 -10.64
C ARG A 202 0.64 -17.58 -9.93
N VAL A 203 -0.14 -16.53 -9.84
CA VAL A 203 -1.54 -16.52 -9.40
C VAL A 203 -2.40 -16.39 -10.65
N THR A 204 -3.49 -17.14 -10.73
CA THR A 204 -4.52 -16.97 -11.76
C THR A 204 -5.88 -16.87 -11.10
N VAL A 205 -6.63 -15.82 -11.41
CA VAL A 205 -8.04 -15.67 -11.03
C VAL A 205 -8.85 -15.91 -12.30
N LEU A 206 -9.70 -16.93 -12.28
CA LEU A 206 -10.51 -17.33 -13.42
C LEU A 206 -11.99 -17.35 -13.06
N TYR A 207 -12.84 -17.01 -14.02
CA TYR A 207 -14.29 -17.00 -13.86
C TYR A 207 -14.91 -18.36 -14.15
N GLU A 208 -15.64 -18.89 -13.18
CA GLU A 208 -16.33 -20.17 -13.26
C GLU A 208 -17.82 -19.98 -13.53
N ARG A 209 -18.17 -19.99 -14.82
CA ARG A 209 -19.55 -19.77 -15.28
C ARG A 209 -20.58 -20.74 -14.68
N GLY A 210 -20.18 -21.98 -14.35
CA GLY A 210 -21.09 -22.99 -13.86
C GLY A 210 -21.68 -22.66 -12.48
N LEU A 211 -20.87 -22.08 -11.59
CA LEU A 211 -21.26 -21.70 -10.23
C LEU A 211 -21.43 -20.19 -10.06
N ASP A 212 -21.08 -19.41 -11.10
CA ASP A 212 -21.04 -17.95 -11.07
C ASP A 212 -20.15 -17.42 -9.95
N THR A 213 -18.94 -17.99 -9.88
CA THR A 213 -17.90 -17.65 -8.89
C THR A 213 -16.55 -17.48 -9.56
N TYR A 214 -15.53 -17.10 -8.81
CA TYR A 214 -14.14 -17.25 -9.24
C TYR A 214 -13.52 -18.52 -8.68
N ALA A 215 -12.45 -18.96 -9.32
CA ALA A 215 -11.44 -19.81 -8.72
C ALA A 215 -10.09 -19.08 -8.73
N VAL A 216 -9.29 -19.34 -7.71
CA VAL A 216 -7.92 -18.81 -7.59
C VAL A 216 -6.94 -19.98 -7.60
N GLU A 217 -6.01 -19.95 -8.55
CA GLU A 217 -4.98 -20.96 -8.70
C GLU A 217 -3.60 -20.38 -8.40
N LEU A 218 -2.84 -21.08 -7.58
CA LEU A 218 -1.44 -20.81 -7.27
C LEU A 218 -0.57 -21.83 -7.98
N HIS A 219 0.33 -21.36 -8.84
CA HIS A 219 1.28 -22.17 -9.56
C HIS A 219 2.72 -21.82 -9.18
N ARG A 220 3.55 -22.83 -8.94
CA ARG A 220 4.99 -22.66 -8.73
C ARG A 220 5.71 -23.52 -9.76
N GLU A 221 6.63 -22.90 -10.50
CA GLU A 221 7.40 -23.59 -11.55
C GLU A 221 6.52 -24.30 -12.61
N GLY A 222 5.30 -23.78 -12.84
CA GLY A 222 4.34 -24.35 -13.78
C GLY A 222 3.43 -25.44 -13.20
N GLU A 223 3.69 -25.89 -11.96
CA GLU A 223 2.84 -26.87 -11.27
C GLU A 223 1.79 -26.18 -10.41
N LEU A 224 0.56 -26.71 -10.41
CA LEU A 224 -0.53 -26.25 -9.56
C LEU A 224 -0.25 -26.67 -8.11
N VAL A 225 -0.07 -25.69 -7.23
CA VAL A 225 0.22 -25.87 -5.80
C VAL A 225 -1.05 -25.84 -4.97
N GLU A 226 -1.92 -24.87 -5.23
CA GLU A 226 -3.20 -24.71 -4.54
C GLU A 226 -4.23 -24.21 -5.55
N ARG A 227 -5.44 -24.75 -5.46
CA ARG A 227 -6.61 -24.22 -6.15
C ARG A 227 -7.70 -24.01 -5.10
N VAL A 228 -8.31 -22.84 -5.16
CA VAL A 228 -9.43 -22.46 -4.29
C VAL A 228 -10.61 -22.18 -5.20
N ASP A 229 -11.58 -23.08 -5.19
CA ASP A 229 -12.85 -22.95 -5.90
C ASP A 229 -13.86 -22.12 -5.08
N GLU A 230 -15.01 -21.81 -5.69
CA GLU A 230 -16.14 -21.14 -5.03
C GLU A 230 -15.78 -19.82 -4.34
N VAL A 231 -14.90 -19.03 -4.95
CA VAL A 231 -14.53 -17.71 -4.46
C VAL A 231 -15.60 -16.71 -4.91
N PHE A 232 -16.47 -16.32 -3.97
CA PHE A 232 -17.49 -15.31 -4.21
C PHE A 232 -16.87 -13.93 -4.46
N PHE A 233 -17.52 -13.12 -5.28
CA PHE A 233 -17.05 -11.81 -5.73
C PHE A 233 -16.69 -10.86 -4.57
N ASP A 234 -17.50 -10.85 -3.52
CA ASP A 234 -17.30 -10.03 -2.31
C ASP A 234 -16.20 -10.55 -1.38
N THR A 235 -15.82 -11.83 -1.51
CA THR A 235 -14.74 -12.46 -0.73
C THR A 235 -13.40 -12.51 -1.46
N LEU A 236 -13.33 -12.10 -2.73
CA LEU A 236 -12.12 -12.15 -3.55
C LEU A 236 -10.92 -11.46 -2.86
N GLY A 237 -11.14 -10.27 -2.29
CA GLY A 237 -10.10 -9.54 -1.56
C GLY A 237 -9.58 -10.30 -0.33
N GLN A 238 -10.46 -10.97 0.40
CA GLN A 238 -10.10 -11.80 1.56
C GLN A 238 -9.32 -13.04 1.14
N MET A 239 -9.72 -13.69 0.04
CA MET A 239 -8.98 -14.83 -0.50
C MET A 239 -7.58 -14.43 -0.97
N LEU A 240 -7.44 -13.32 -1.69
CA LEU A 240 -6.13 -12.85 -2.12
C LEU A 240 -5.25 -12.42 -0.93
N GLU A 241 -5.80 -11.74 0.08
CA GLU A 241 -5.04 -11.46 1.32
C GLU A 241 -4.55 -12.75 1.98
N ARG A 242 -5.45 -13.74 2.14
CA ARG A 242 -5.10 -15.04 2.73
C ARG A 242 -3.98 -15.72 1.97
N LEU A 243 -3.99 -15.69 0.64
CA LEU A 243 -3.08 -16.45 -0.22
C LEU A 243 -1.73 -15.75 -0.48
N ILE A 244 -1.70 -14.42 -0.66
CA ILE A 244 -0.51 -13.74 -1.20
C ILE A 244 -0.03 -12.52 -0.39
N ASP A 245 -0.83 -11.96 0.51
CA ASP A 245 -0.40 -10.82 1.32
C ASP A 245 0.30 -11.28 2.60
N ASP A 246 1.56 -10.89 2.81
CA ASP A 246 2.36 -11.26 3.99
C ASP A 246 2.38 -10.18 5.09
N GLY A 247 1.67 -9.07 4.90
CA GLY A 247 1.61 -7.95 5.84
C GLY A 247 2.89 -7.10 5.88
N SER A 248 3.92 -7.41 5.10
CA SER A 248 5.20 -6.69 5.09
C SER A 248 5.06 -5.22 4.68
N TRP A 249 4.00 -4.89 3.94
CA TRP A 249 3.64 -3.53 3.57
C TRP A 249 3.48 -2.60 4.79
N ARG A 250 3.10 -3.14 5.95
CA ARG A 250 2.93 -2.35 7.20
C ARG A 250 4.24 -1.86 7.78
N LEU A 251 5.38 -2.41 7.34
CA LEU A 251 6.68 -2.05 7.86
C LEU A 251 7.05 -0.61 7.49
N ILE A 252 7.46 0.15 8.50
CA ILE A 252 7.98 1.50 8.40
C ILE A 252 9.47 1.39 8.14
N ARG A 253 9.91 1.81 6.95
CA ARG A 253 11.34 1.81 6.63
C ARG A 253 12.01 2.92 7.40
N VAL A 254 13.02 2.56 8.19
CA VAL A 254 13.86 3.49 8.94
C VAL A 254 15.30 3.31 8.47
N GLN A 255 15.92 4.41 8.04
CA GLN A 255 17.31 4.43 7.59
C GLN A 255 18.10 5.43 8.41
N ARG A 256 19.22 4.99 9.00
CA ARG A 256 20.16 5.89 9.70
C ARG A 256 20.91 6.75 8.67
N LEU A 257 20.78 8.07 8.80
CA LEU A 257 21.53 9.03 8.01
C LEU A 257 22.88 9.25 8.69
N SER A 258 23.94 8.66 8.14
CA SER A 258 25.30 8.85 8.66
C SER A 258 25.67 10.33 8.70
N GLY A 259 25.83 10.88 9.91
CA GLY A 259 26.54 12.13 10.12
C GLY A 259 28.04 11.91 9.88
N ARG A 260 28.66 12.78 9.08
CA ARG A 260 30.11 12.96 8.81
C ARG A 260 31.10 11.96 9.47
N LYS A 261 32.00 11.42 8.62
CA LYS A 261 33.23 10.65 8.91
C LYS A 261 33.86 10.97 10.28
N PRO A 262 34.41 9.97 10.98
CA PRO A 262 35.22 10.21 12.17
C PRO A 262 36.40 11.12 11.79
N VAL A 263 36.51 12.25 12.49
CA VAL A 263 37.75 13.03 12.49
C VAL A 263 38.76 12.18 13.24
N GLN A 264 39.70 11.58 12.52
CA GLN A 264 40.91 11.05 13.13
C GLN A 264 41.72 12.23 13.65
N HIS A 265 41.99 12.22 14.95
CA HIS A 265 42.98 13.08 15.60
C HIS A 265 44.39 12.52 15.36
#